data_AF-A0A183DKU2-F1
#
_entry.id   AF-A0A183DKU2-F1
#
_cell.length_a   1.000
_cell.length_b   1.000
_cell.length_c   1.000
_cell.angle_alpha   90.00
_cell.angle_beta   90.00
_cell.angle_gamma   90.00
#
_symmetry.space_group_name_H-M   'P 1'
#
loop_
_entity.id
_entity.type
_entity.pdbx_description
1 polymer ?
#
loop_
_entity_poly.entity_id
_entity_poly.type
_entity_poly.pdbx_seq_one_letter_code
_entity_poly.pdbx_strand_id
1 'polypeptide(L)'
;MYSSTETTAGVDSEKAGRKFESATTSGLSAVLLAEKGVYGEVEVSGKHIESGDKDRIMHEIVRDAEELAEMVNERMARVVDKLQSARDRLTGFQNLIEMHGDKPAIVQHKLTELREILPLLIKMYRNELGAKRAALNDLASFDNRDIFLAITASWSHQAFIDRSLLSRLYSMIV
;
A
#
# COMPACT_ATOMS: atom_id res chain seq x y z
N MET A 1 48.39 32.89 -36.71
CA MET A 1 48.49 32.53 -38.15
C MET A 1 47.76 31.19 -38.33
N TYR A 2 46.76 31.18 -39.23
CA TYR A 2 45.92 30.06 -39.75
C TYR A 2 44.96 29.40 -38.72
N SER A 3 43.60 29.44 -38.77
CA SER A 3 42.57 29.50 -39.86
C SER A 3 42.63 28.26 -40.77
N SER A 4 41.62 27.44 -41.09
CA SER A 4 40.16 27.29 -40.83
C SER A 4 39.87 25.75 -41.02
N THR A 5 38.74 25.13 -40.70
CA THR A 5 37.42 25.13 -41.40
C THR A 5 36.50 24.14 -40.64
N GLU A 6 35.30 24.54 -40.18
CA GLU A 6 33.97 24.14 -40.72
C GLU A 6 33.59 22.66 -40.46
N THR A 7 32.36 22.24 -40.09
CA THR A 7 31.02 22.86 -40.16
C THR A 7 29.97 21.87 -39.60
N THR A 8 28.95 22.40 -38.91
CA THR A 8 27.56 21.84 -38.69
C THR A 8 27.35 20.50 -37.97
N ALA A 9 26.29 20.23 -37.21
CA ALA A 9 25.06 20.93 -36.82
C ALA A 9 24.35 20.11 -35.72
N GLY A 10 23.48 20.77 -34.94
CA GLY A 10 22.23 20.20 -34.40
C GLY A 10 22.34 19.38 -33.12
N VAL A 11 21.94 19.85 -31.92
CA VAL A 11 20.53 19.91 -31.44
C VAL A 11 19.98 18.48 -31.37
N ASP A 12 19.88 17.78 -30.22
CA ASP A 12 19.10 18.08 -29.01
C ASP A 12 19.64 17.30 -27.79
N SER A 13 19.93 17.98 -26.68
CA SER A 13 20.03 17.34 -25.36
C SER A 13 18.68 17.42 -24.66
N GLU A 14 17.74 16.58 -25.07
CA GLU A 14 16.42 16.50 -24.46
C GLU A 14 16.16 15.06 -24.02
N LYS A 15 16.24 14.81 -22.70
CA LYS A 15 15.45 13.83 -21.92
C LYS A 15 16.07 13.60 -20.53
N ALA A 16 15.89 14.59 -19.67
CA ALA A 16 15.94 14.40 -18.22
C ALA A 16 14.61 14.87 -17.63
N GLY A 17 13.55 14.10 -17.89
CA GLY A 17 12.23 14.30 -17.32
C GLY A 17 11.62 12.93 -17.04
N ARG A 18 11.78 12.43 -15.81
CA ARG A 18 10.99 11.29 -15.31
C ARG A 18 9.54 11.76 -15.17
N LYS A 19 8.74 11.56 -16.22
CA LYS A 19 7.28 11.53 -16.09
C LYS A 19 6.91 10.23 -15.38
N PHE A 20 6.69 10.31 -14.07
CA PHE A 20 5.83 9.36 -13.37
C PHE A 20 4.41 9.94 -13.41
N GLU A 21 3.79 9.91 -14.60
CA GLU A 21 2.37 10.19 -14.76
C GLU A 21 1.65 8.83 -14.78
N SER A 22 1.39 8.26 -13.61
CA SER A 22 0.24 7.37 -13.45
C SER A 22 -0.95 8.25 -13.05
N ALA A 23 -1.40 9.07 -13.99
CA ALA A 23 -2.63 9.83 -13.86
C ALA A 23 -3.81 8.87 -14.10
N THR A 24 -4.16 8.06 -13.11
CA THR A 24 -5.54 7.59 -12.96
C THR A 24 -6.36 8.75 -12.44
N THR A 25 -6.64 9.73 -13.30
CA THR A 25 -7.68 10.71 -13.02
C THR A 25 -9.01 9.97 -13.11
N SER A 26 -9.43 9.41 -11.98
CA SER A 26 -10.74 8.79 -11.82
C SER A 26 -11.82 9.78 -12.25
N GLY A 27 -12.92 9.31 -12.86
CA GLY A 27 -14.07 10.15 -13.19
C GLY A 27 -14.60 10.90 -11.96
N LEU A 28 -14.46 10.29 -10.78
CA LEU A 28 -14.74 10.91 -9.48
C LEU A 28 -13.83 12.11 -9.17
N SER A 29 -12.54 12.05 -9.50
CA SER A 29 -11.63 13.19 -9.37
C SER A 29 -12.05 14.34 -10.27
N ALA A 30 -12.52 14.07 -11.49
CA ALA A 30 -13.03 15.12 -12.39
C ALA A 30 -14.33 15.76 -11.87
N VAL A 31 -15.22 14.97 -11.27
CA VAL A 31 -16.46 15.46 -10.65
C VAL A 31 -16.17 16.28 -9.38
N LEU A 32 -15.27 15.80 -8.52
CA LEU A 32 -14.90 16.49 -7.27
C LEU A 32 -14.02 17.73 -7.51
N LEU A 33 -13.16 17.72 -8.54
CA LEU A 33 -12.35 18.89 -8.90
C LEU A 33 -13.17 19.98 -9.59
N ALA A 34 -14.30 19.64 -10.22
CA ALA A 34 -15.26 20.63 -10.70
C ALA A 34 -16.01 21.35 -9.55
N GLU A 35 -15.94 20.83 -8.32
CA GLU A 35 -16.61 21.36 -7.13
C GLU A 35 -15.76 22.40 -6.36
N LYS A 36 -14.44 22.47 -6.61
CA LYS A 36 -13.55 23.45 -5.96
C LYS A 36 -13.50 24.78 -6.72
N GLY A 37 -14.63 25.47 -6.72
CA GLY A 37 -14.69 26.92 -6.92
C GLY A 37 -14.32 27.65 -5.62
N VAL A 38 -13.50 28.68 -5.78
CA VAL A 38 -12.99 29.61 -4.75
C VAL A 38 -14.10 30.14 -3.83
N TYR A 39 -13.79 30.35 -2.55
CA TYR A 39 -14.67 30.99 -1.56
C TYR A 39 -15.27 32.30 -2.11
N GLY A 40 -16.55 32.23 -2.47
CA GLY A 40 -17.34 33.33 -3.01
C GLY A 40 -18.62 32.76 -3.62
N GLU A 41 -19.70 32.77 -2.84
CA GLU A 41 -21.08 32.61 -3.30
C GLU A 41 -21.32 31.46 -4.30
N VAL A 42 -21.31 30.22 -3.81
CA VAL A 42 -21.70 29.06 -4.63
C VAL A 42 -23.21 28.89 -4.57
N GLU A 43 -23.90 29.44 -5.57
CA GLU A 43 -25.14 28.83 -6.04
C GLU A 43 -24.85 27.36 -6.30
N VAL A 44 -25.51 26.48 -5.54
CA VAL A 44 -25.48 25.03 -5.75
C VAL A 44 -26.20 24.76 -7.07
N SER A 45 -25.50 24.94 -8.19
CA SER A 45 -25.91 24.39 -9.47
C SER A 45 -25.62 22.90 -9.41
N GLY A 46 -26.56 22.16 -8.81
CA GLY A 46 -26.56 20.71 -8.79
C GLY A 46 -26.60 20.22 -10.24
N LYS A 47 -25.42 19.93 -10.80
CA LYS A 47 -25.32 19.23 -12.09
C LYS A 47 -26.15 17.96 -11.97
N HIS A 48 -27.25 17.93 -12.70
CA HIS A 48 -28.05 16.73 -12.88
C HIS A 48 -27.13 15.65 -13.44
N ILE A 49 -26.80 14.65 -12.62
CA ILE A 49 -26.09 13.46 -13.09
C ILE A 49 -27.06 12.78 -14.04
N GLU A 50 -26.75 12.78 -15.35
CA GLU A 50 -27.56 12.10 -16.35
C GLU A 50 -27.63 10.60 -16.03
N SER A 51 -28.73 9.94 -16.40
CA SER A 51 -28.96 8.53 -16.06
C SER A 51 -27.79 7.62 -16.49
N GLY A 52 -27.19 7.89 -17.66
CA GLY A 52 -26.02 7.13 -18.15
C GLY A 52 -24.75 7.36 -17.35
N ASP A 53 -24.56 8.54 -16.76
CA ASP A 53 -23.45 8.81 -15.84
C ASP A 53 -23.67 8.13 -14.49
N LYS A 54 -24.93 8.01 -14.02
CA LYS A 54 -25.26 7.26 -12.80
C LYS A 54 -24.90 5.79 -12.94
N ASP A 55 -25.28 5.16 -14.06
CA ASP A 55 -24.99 3.75 -14.32
C ASP A 55 -23.48 3.51 -14.44
N ARG A 56 -22.75 4.41 -15.12
CA ARG A 56 -21.28 4.35 -15.21
C ARG A 56 -20.63 4.44 -13.83
N ILE A 57 -21.02 5.44 -13.03
CA ILE A 57 -20.46 5.64 -11.69
C ILE A 57 -20.78 4.44 -10.79
N MET A 58 -22.00 3.89 -10.87
CA MET A 58 -22.37 2.70 -10.12
C MET A 58 -21.49 1.51 -10.48
N HIS A 59 -21.24 1.27 -11.77
CA HIS A 59 -20.33 0.20 -12.21
C HIS A 59 -18.90 0.40 -11.73
N GLU A 60 -18.39 1.64 -11.74
CA GLU A 60 -17.07 1.96 -11.19
C GLU A 60 -16.99 1.68 -9.70
N ILE A 61 -17.99 2.11 -8.92
CA ILE A 61 -18.05 1.88 -7.47
C ILE A 61 -18.07 0.39 -7.15
N VAL A 62 -18.90 -0.39 -7.85
CA VAL A 62 -19.00 -1.85 -7.63
C VAL A 62 -17.66 -2.53 -7.92
N ARG A 63 -17.04 -2.21 -9.07
CA ARG A 63 -15.74 -2.77 -9.45
C ARG A 63 -14.66 -2.42 -8.41
N ASP A 64 -14.59 -1.17 -8.00
CA ASP A 64 -13.58 -0.71 -7.05
C ASP A 64 -13.80 -1.34 -5.66
N ALA A 65 -15.06 -1.57 -5.25
CA ALA A 65 -15.40 -2.29 -4.02
C ALA A 65 -15.00 -3.77 -4.08
N GLU A 66 -15.19 -4.44 -5.21
CA GLU A 66 -14.75 -5.82 -5.44
C GLU A 66 -13.22 -5.93 -5.38
N GLU A 67 -12.50 -5.01 -6.04
CA GLU A 67 -11.04 -4.94 -5.98
C GLU A 67 -10.54 -4.71 -4.54
N LEU A 68 -11.24 -3.84 -3.79
CA LEU A 68 -10.91 -3.58 -2.39
C LEU A 68 -11.08 -4.83 -1.53
N ALA A 69 -12.17 -5.56 -1.74
CA ALA A 69 -12.44 -6.81 -1.05
C ALA A 69 -11.39 -7.89 -1.38
N GLU A 70 -10.98 -8.02 -2.64
CA GLU A 70 -9.91 -8.93 -3.06
C GLU A 70 -8.57 -8.56 -2.38
N MET A 71 -8.24 -7.26 -2.35
CA MET A 71 -6.99 -6.78 -1.75
C MET A 71 -6.89 -7.13 -0.27
N VAL A 72 -7.96 -6.92 0.50
CA VAL A 72 -7.98 -7.23 1.94
C VAL A 72 -8.10 -8.73 2.16
N ASN A 73 -9.04 -9.42 1.51
CA ASN A 73 -9.33 -10.80 1.83
C ASN A 73 -8.31 -11.79 1.28
N GLU A 74 -7.74 -11.51 0.12
CA GLU A 74 -6.78 -12.40 -0.51
C GLU A 74 -5.36 -11.89 -0.38
N ARG A 75 -5.05 -10.70 -0.91
CA ARG A 75 -3.65 -10.28 -1.05
C ARG A 75 -2.99 -10.07 0.31
N MET A 76 -3.70 -9.45 1.25
CA MET A 76 -3.20 -9.24 2.60
C MET A 76 -3.19 -10.54 3.43
N ALA A 77 -4.15 -11.44 3.24
CA ALA A 77 -4.11 -12.77 3.86
C ALA A 77 -2.89 -13.59 3.39
N ARG A 78 -2.57 -13.55 2.09
CA ARG A 78 -1.36 -14.20 1.53
C ARG A 78 -0.07 -13.68 2.16
N VAL A 79 -0.01 -12.42 2.61
CA VAL A 79 1.16 -11.89 3.34
C VAL A 79 1.30 -12.60 4.69
N VAL A 80 0.19 -12.76 5.43
CA VAL A 80 0.18 -13.50 6.70
C VAL A 80 0.63 -14.94 6.49
N ASP A 81 0.13 -15.60 5.44
CA ASP A 81 0.49 -17.00 5.13
C ASP A 81 1.97 -17.16 4.78
N LYS A 82 2.53 -16.19 4.05
CA LYS A 82 3.98 -16.16 3.74
C LYS A 82 4.82 -15.99 5.00
N LEU A 83 4.41 -15.10 5.91
CA LEU A 83 5.10 -14.90 7.18
C LEU A 83 5.02 -16.15 8.06
N GLN A 84 3.86 -16.82 8.10
CA GLN A 84 3.70 -18.09 8.80
C GLN A 84 4.61 -19.17 8.20
N SER A 85 4.63 -19.31 6.87
CA SER A 85 5.53 -20.24 6.18
C SER A 85 7.00 -19.95 6.47
N ALA A 86 7.39 -18.67 6.56
CA ALA A 86 8.74 -18.27 6.93
C ALA A 86 9.09 -18.68 8.37
N ARG A 87 8.13 -18.56 9.30
CA ARG A 87 8.29 -19.02 10.70
C ARG A 87 8.48 -20.54 10.77
N ASP A 88 7.70 -21.28 10.01
CA ASP A 88 7.78 -22.74 10.03
C ASP A 88 9.12 -23.21 9.45
N ARG A 89 9.59 -22.57 8.37
CA ARG A 89 10.93 -22.78 7.81
C ARG A 89 12.05 -22.41 8.80
N LEU A 90 11.92 -21.30 9.52
CA LEU A 90 12.88 -20.88 10.55
C LEU A 90 13.04 -21.95 11.63
N THR A 91 11.93 -22.53 12.07
CA THR A 91 11.91 -23.63 13.05
C THR A 91 12.63 -24.86 12.50
N GLY A 92 12.37 -25.23 11.25
CA GLY A 92 13.09 -26.31 10.57
C GLY A 92 14.59 -26.06 10.45
N PHE A 93 15.00 -24.83 10.13
CA PHE A 93 16.41 -24.44 10.09
C PHE A 93 17.08 -24.53 11.46
N GLN A 94 16.41 -24.15 12.53
CA GLN A 94 16.95 -24.26 13.89
C GLN A 94 17.20 -25.73 14.27
N ASN A 95 16.26 -26.62 14.02
CA ASN A 95 16.43 -28.05 14.30
C ASN A 95 17.64 -28.63 13.54
N LEU A 96 17.84 -28.23 12.28
CA LEU A 96 19.01 -28.65 11.50
C LEU A 96 20.33 -28.11 12.07
N ILE A 97 20.30 -26.91 12.65
CA ILE A 97 21.47 -26.25 13.26
C ILE A 97 21.86 -26.93 14.56
N GLU A 98 20.89 -27.22 15.42
CA GLU A 98 21.10 -27.93 16.67
C GLU A 98 21.70 -29.33 16.44
N MET A 99 21.35 -29.97 15.32
CA MET A 99 21.93 -31.26 14.93
C MET A 99 23.38 -31.19 14.41
N HIS A 100 23.82 -30.07 13.82
CA HIS A 100 25.12 -29.95 13.14
C HIS A 100 26.21 -29.25 13.97
N GLY A 101 25.93 -28.89 15.23
CA GLY A 101 26.91 -28.68 16.30
C GLY A 101 27.82 -27.44 16.22
N ASP A 102 28.07 -26.86 15.04
CA ASP A 102 29.05 -25.78 14.92
C ASP A 102 28.59 -24.67 13.96
N LYS A 103 28.22 -23.51 14.52
CA LYS A 103 27.88 -22.31 13.75
C LYS A 103 28.37 -21.04 14.44
N PRO A 104 28.68 -19.98 13.67
CA PRO A 104 29.09 -18.70 14.21
C PRO A 104 28.02 -18.11 15.14
N ALA A 105 28.43 -17.57 16.29
CA ALA A 105 27.55 -16.95 17.29
C ALA A 105 26.60 -15.89 16.70
N ILE A 106 27.04 -15.19 15.65
CA ILE A 106 26.25 -14.19 14.92
C ILE A 106 25.01 -14.81 14.27
N VAL A 107 25.14 -16.01 13.70
CA VAL A 107 24.02 -16.71 13.03
C VAL A 107 23.01 -17.19 14.07
N GLN A 108 23.49 -17.71 15.21
CA GLN A 108 22.62 -18.13 16.31
C GLN A 108 21.85 -16.94 16.90
N HIS A 109 22.52 -15.80 17.13
CA HIS A 109 21.89 -14.58 17.62
C HIS A 109 20.78 -14.09 16.67
N LYS A 110 21.07 -13.98 15.36
CA LYS A 110 20.07 -13.55 14.37
C LYS A 110 18.86 -14.50 14.29
N LEU A 111 19.08 -15.81 14.43
CA LEU A 111 18.00 -16.80 14.45
C LEU A 111 17.12 -16.68 15.70
N THR A 112 17.72 -16.44 16.86
CA THR A 112 17.00 -16.22 18.12
C THR A 112 16.17 -14.95 18.06
N GLU A 113 16.76 -13.84 17.61
CA GLU A 113 16.04 -12.57 17.41
C GLU A 113 14.86 -12.73 16.44
N LEU A 114 15.09 -13.39 15.30
CA LEU A 114 14.03 -13.62 14.32
C LEU A 114 12.90 -14.50 14.86
N ARG A 115 13.23 -15.48 15.73
CA ARG A 115 12.24 -16.34 16.40
C ARG A 115 11.34 -15.54 17.34
N GLU A 116 11.84 -14.49 17.98
CA GLU A 116 11.04 -13.62 18.83
C GLU A 116 10.21 -12.61 18.04
N ILE A 117 10.79 -12.02 17.00
CA ILE A 117 10.17 -10.94 16.24
C ILE A 117 9.08 -11.45 15.29
N LEU A 118 9.32 -12.58 14.62
CA LEU A 118 8.44 -13.05 13.54
C LEU A 118 7.02 -13.42 14.04
N PRO A 119 6.83 -14.08 15.20
CA PRO A 119 5.49 -14.29 15.77
C PRO A 119 4.76 -13.00 16.12
N LEU A 120 5.48 -11.99 16.62
CA LEU A 120 4.92 -10.67 16.93
C LEU A 120 4.47 -9.97 15.64
N LEU A 121 5.29 -10.02 14.59
CA LEU A 121 4.96 -9.48 13.27
C LEU A 121 3.71 -10.16 12.68
N ILE A 122 3.63 -11.50 12.74
CA ILE A 122 2.46 -12.26 12.29
C ILE A 122 1.21 -11.83 13.07
N LYS A 123 1.30 -11.67 14.40
CA LYS A 123 0.18 -11.23 15.24
C LYS A 123 -0.31 -9.84 14.84
N MET A 124 0.61 -8.89 14.64
CA MET A 124 0.25 -7.53 14.21
C MET A 124 -0.44 -7.53 12.84
N TYR A 125 0.09 -8.25 11.85
CA TYR A 125 -0.55 -8.35 10.54
C TYR A 125 -1.91 -9.04 10.58
N ARG A 126 -2.11 -10.05 11.45
CA ARG A 126 -3.42 -10.68 11.66
C ARG A 126 -4.43 -9.72 12.27
N ASN A 127 -4.00 -8.94 13.27
CA ASN A 127 -4.86 -7.94 13.91
C ASN A 127 -5.26 -6.85 12.90
N GLU A 128 -4.31 -6.35 12.11
CA GLU A 128 -4.57 -5.38 11.05
C GLU A 128 -5.56 -5.96 10.01
N LEU A 129 -5.37 -7.21 9.59
CA LEU A 129 -6.27 -7.87 8.65
C LEU A 129 -7.69 -8.00 9.23
N GLY A 130 -7.80 -8.38 10.50
CA GLY A 130 -9.06 -8.45 11.23
C GLY A 130 -9.75 -7.09 11.30
N ALA A 131 -9.01 -6.03 11.64
CA ALA A 131 -9.53 -4.67 11.72
C ALA A 131 -10.02 -4.17 10.35
N LYS A 132 -9.29 -4.44 9.26
CA LYS A 132 -9.72 -4.04 7.91
C LYS A 132 -10.93 -4.82 7.42
N ARG A 133 -11.05 -6.10 7.75
CA ARG A 133 -12.26 -6.90 7.46
C ARG A 133 -13.46 -6.38 8.24
N ALA A 134 -13.28 -6.05 9.52
CA ALA A 134 -14.32 -5.43 10.32
C ALA A 134 -14.75 -4.09 9.72
N ALA A 135 -13.81 -3.23 9.34
CA ALA A 135 -14.10 -1.95 8.69
C ALA A 135 -14.88 -2.12 7.37
N LEU A 136 -14.54 -3.09 6.52
CA LEU A 136 -15.31 -3.39 5.31
C LEU A 136 -16.73 -3.89 5.64
N ASN A 137 -16.87 -4.70 6.68
CA ASN A 137 -18.18 -5.17 7.14
C ASN A 137 -19.03 -4.02 7.71
N ASP A 138 -18.41 -3.10 8.45
CA ASP A 138 -19.07 -1.91 8.98
C ASP A 138 -19.51 -0.99 7.84
N LEU A 139 -18.68 -0.83 6.80
CA LEU A 139 -19.05 -0.06 5.62
C LEU A 139 -20.24 -0.66 4.86
N ALA A 140 -20.35 -2.00 4.85
CA ALA A 140 -21.50 -2.68 4.25
C ALA A 140 -22.78 -2.59 5.12
N SER A 141 -22.62 -2.44 6.44
CA SER A 141 -23.72 -2.50 7.40
C SER A 141 -24.28 -1.12 7.79
N PHE A 142 -23.46 -0.07 7.73
CA PHE A 142 -23.81 1.26 8.20
C PHE A 142 -23.73 2.29 7.08
N ASP A 143 -24.85 2.99 6.85
CA ASP A 143 -24.91 4.15 5.96
C ASP A 143 -24.65 5.44 6.77
N ASN A 144 -23.38 5.65 7.15
CA ASN A 144 -22.95 6.86 7.86
C ASN A 144 -21.64 7.41 7.27
N ARG A 145 -21.69 8.67 6.85
CA ARG A 145 -20.55 9.41 6.32
C ARG A 145 -19.36 9.50 7.28
N ASP A 146 -19.61 9.64 8.58
CA ASP A 146 -18.56 9.75 9.59
C ASP A 146 -17.81 8.42 9.74
N ILE A 147 -18.52 7.29 9.65
CA ILE A 147 -17.94 5.95 9.67
C ILE A 147 -17.09 5.75 8.41
N PHE A 148 -17.61 6.11 7.24
CA PHE A 148 -16.85 6.08 5.99
C PHE A 148 -15.56 6.93 6.08
N LEU A 149 -15.66 8.15 6.61
CA LEU A 149 -14.50 9.03 6.76
C LEU A 149 -13.47 8.47 7.76
N ALA A 150 -13.93 7.90 8.86
CA ALA A 150 -13.06 7.26 9.84
C ALA A 150 -12.34 6.04 9.24
N ILE A 151 -13.04 5.19 8.49
CA ILE A 151 -12.47 4.02 7.82
C ILE A 151 -11.43 4.47 6.79
N THR A 152 -11.77 5.40 5.90
CA THR A 152 -10.84 5.90 4.87
C THR A 152 -9.60 6.56 5.49
N ALA A 153 -9.75 7.33 6.57
CA ALA A 153 -8.63 7.88 7.31
C ALA A 153 -7.73 6.78 7.90
N SER A 154 -8.31 5.72 8.47
CA SER A 154 -7.54 4.62 9.06
C SER A 154 -6.69 3.85 8.03
N TRP A 155 -7.07 3.88 6.75
CA TRP A 155 -6.34 3.18 5.69
C TRP A 155 -5.20 4.00 5.08
N SER A 156 -5.12 5.30 5.40
CA SER A 156 -4.01 6.17 5.00
C SER A 156 -2.71 5.87 5.77
N HIS A 157 -2.81 5.15 6.88
CA HIS A 157 -1.67 4.81 7.72
C HIS A 157 -1.05 3.47 7.31
N GLN A 158 0.27 3.36 7.45
CA GLN A 158 0.99 2.10 7.27
C GLN A 158 0.45 1.07 8.27
N ALA A 159 0.44 -0.22 7.88
CA ALA A 159 0.01 -1.32 8.76
C ALA A 159 0.60 -1.15 10.16
N PHE A 160 -0.21 -1.36 11.20
CA PHE A 160 0.21 -1.15 12.58
C PHE A 160 1.34 -2.12 12.96
N ILE A 161 2.57 -1.69 12.72
CA ILE A 161 3.79 -2.40 13.07
C ILE A 161 4.54 -1.49 14.05
N ASP A 162 4.84 -2.02 15.23
CA ASP A 162 5.65 -1.29 16.20
C ASP A 162 6.98 -0.87 15.60
N ARG A 163 7.30 0.43 15.69
CA ARG A 163 8.56 0.98 15.19
C ARG A 163 9.77 0.31 15.83
N SER A 164 9.65 -0.13 17.08
CA SER A 164 10.69 -0.88 17.78
C SER A 164 10.99 -2.23 17.12
N LEU A 165 9.97 -2.96 16.65
CA LEU A 165 10.14 -4.21 15.92
C LEU A 165 10.75 -3.98 14.54
N LEU A 166 10.35 -2.91 13.87
CA LEU A 166 10.93 -2.49 12.59
C LEU A 166 12.43 -2.19 12.74
N SER A 167 12.81 -1.43 13.76
CA SER A 167 14.22 -1.14 14.08
C SER A 167 15.02 -2.40 14.38
N ARG A 168 14.46 -3.35 15.16
CA ARG A 168 15.10 -4.66 15.39
C ARG A 168 15.30 -5.44 14.09
N LEU A 169 14.29 -5.46 13.21
CA LEU A 169 14.38 -6.08 11.89
C LEU A 169 15.49 -5.48 11.03
N TYR A 170 15.58 -4.15 10.95
CA TYR A 170 16.65 -3.48 10.21
C TYR A 170 18.03 -3.78 10.79
N SER A 171 18.17 -3.86 12.11
CA SER A 171 19.44 -4.20 12.77
C SER A 171 19.91 -5.64 12.52
N MET A 172 19.04 -6.53 12.05
CA MET A 172 19.44 -7.89 11.67
C MET A 172 19.98 -7.98 10.24
N ILE A 173 19.58 -7.05 9.38
CA ILE A 173 19.94 -7.03 7.95
C ILE A 173 21.25 -6.26 7.73
N VAL A 174 21.40 -5.13 8.43
CA VAL A 174 22.64 -4.32 8.49
C VAL A 174 23.69 -5.04 9.32
#